data_AF-A0A8H9KTA1-F1
#
_entry.id   AF-A0A8H9KTA1-F1
#
_cell.length_a   1.000
_cell.length_b   1.000
_cell.length_c   1.000
_cell.angle_alpha   90.00
_cell.angle_beta   90.00
_cell.angle_gamma   90.00
#
_symmetry.space_group_name_H-M   'P 1'
#
loop_
_entity.id
_entity.type
_entity.pdbx_description
1 polymer ?
#
loop_
_entity_poly.entity_id
_entity_poly.type
_entity_poly.pdbx_seq_one_letter_code
_entity_poly.pdbx_strand_id
1 'polypeptide(L)'
;MSDPILELLAAPPSPAMSVDEDAVHTGGRRRLRRRNLRRAGVGAGAAVAAAAIAFTTLGSGLGGEALPAGPSTSVDAGRRVSAALFDGDWSVEVRPGAPADQPNVMFYKGSGTSRQQLAGSSADATVVSMGTGTGADGVMLGTAPADAEQFLTVTRDGTTGGVEQDTKPLPGTDYQAIALRFEVPAQTENYVDTFWTNAVDEVRSARGELLPSVPTNDGDRFFLAREAGTMGVFMADGSGGSTRPLTTGESTTMGYGQKPDGGAWSWSSVTLLPEGARDVRLEWANASRTTDVTVRSLGTAEVAFAKASGPGAGSGPIVTTVSWTDTAGTRHTEAVE
;
A
#
# COMPACT_ATOMS: atom_id res chain seq x y z
N MET A 1 35.77 20.25 -50.03
CA MET A 1 34.90 19.06 -50.03
C MET A 1 34.95 18.49 -48.62
N SER A 2 33.92 18.76 -47.83
CA SER A 2 33.78 18.31 -46.44
C SER A 2 33.41 16.84 -46.43
N ASP A 3 34.02 16.09 -45.50
CA ASP A 3 33.90 14.64 -45.36
C ASP A 3 32.55 14.28 -44.70
N PRO A 4 31.63 13.61 -45.41
CA PRO A 4 30.27 13.33 -44.92
C PRO A 4 30.23 12.40 -43.70
N ILE A 5 31.34 11.73 -43.37
CA ILE A 5 31.44 10.84 -42.21
C ILE A 5 31.64 11.64 -40.91
N LEU A 6 32.33 12.79 -40.96
CA LEU A 6 32.50 13.64 -39.79
C LEU A 6 31.21 14.39 -39.39
N GLU A 7 30.31 14.60 -40.35
CA GLU A 7 29.01 15.23 -40.11
C GLU A 7 28.00 14.28 -39.43
N LEU A 8 28.12 12.97 -39.67
CA LEU A 8 27.31 11.93 -39.02
C LEU A 8 27.74 11.61 -37.57
N LEU A 9 28.99 11.92 -37.20
CA LEU A 9 29.49 11.73 -35.83
C LEU A 9 29.25 12.94 -34.91
N ALA A 10 28.86 14.09 -35.47
CA ALA A 10 28.52 15.30 -34.71
C ALA A 10 27.02 15.43 -34.40
N ALA A 11 26.18 14.52 -34.91
CA ALA A 11 24.75 14.54 -34.65
C ALA A 11 24.47 14.05 -33.21
N PRO A 12 23.82 14.86 -32.35
CA PRO A 12 23.44 14.42 -31.02
C PRO A 12 22.46 13.24 -31.14
N PRO A 13 22.56 12.22 -30.25
CA PRO A 13 21.67 11.08 -30.29
C PRO A 13 20.22 11.56 -30.15
N SER A 14 19.43 11.27 -31.18
CA SER A 14 17.98 11.39 -31.14
C SER A 14 17.39 10.02 -30.76
N PRO A 15 16.44 9.96 -29.82
CA PRO A 15 15.76 11.09 -29.20
C PRO A 15 16.61 11.72 -28.07
N ALA A 16 16.54 13.05 -27.98
CA ALA A 16 17.07 13.79 -26.84
C ALA A 16 16.43 13.22 -25.57
N MET A 17 17.26 12.73 -24.63
CA MET A 17 16.79 12.38 -23.30
C MET A 17 16.42 13.69 -22.58
N SER A 18 15.19 14.16 -22.79
CA SER A 18 14.59 15.14 -21.89
C SER A 18 14.28 14.40 -20.60
N VAL A 19 15.09 14.66 -19.58
CA VAL A 19 14.73 14.28 -18.22
C VAL A 19 13.48 15.07 -17.87
N ASP A 20 12.36 14.38 -17.69
CA ASP A 20 11.14 14.99 -17.18
C ASP A 20 11.39 15.38 -15.71
N GLU A 21 11.72 16.66 -15.52
CA GLU A 21 12.00 17.22 -14.20
C GLU A 21 10.81 17.06 -13.25
N ASP A 22 9.57 17.09 -13.76
CA ASP A 22 8.35 16.88 -12.96
C ASP A 22 8.21 15.42 -12.55
N ALA A 23 8.54 14.46 -13.42
CA ALA A 23 8.60 13.04 -13.06
C ALA A 23 9.71 12.76 -12.02
N VAL A 24 10.88 13.39 -12.16
CA VAL A 24 12.00 13.27 -11.21
C VAL A 24 11.66 13.92 -9.86
N HIS A 25 10.98 15.07 -9.87
CA HIS A 25 10.51 15.72 -8.64
C HIS A 25 9.37 14.95 -7.98
N THR A 26 8.48 14.33 -8.75
CA THR A 26 7.40 13.48 -8.22
C THR A 26 7.95 12.18 -7.61
N GLY A 27 8.91 11.53 -8.28
CA GLY A 27 9.64 10.36 -7.76
C GLY A 27 10.53 10.69 -6.56
N GLY A 28 11.19 11.85 -6.57
CA GLY A 28 12.01 12.35 -5.46
C GLY A 28 11.20 12.73 -4.22
N ARG A 29 10.02 13.32 -4.39
CA ARG A 29 9.08 13.64 -3.31
C ARG A 29 8.57 12.38 -2.59
N ARG A 30 8.34 11.27 -3.31
CA ARG A 30 8.00 9.96 -2.69
C ARG A 30 9.13 9.42 -1.80
N ARG A 31 10.39 9.61 -2.18
CA ARG A 31 11.55 9.15 -1.39
C ARG A 31 11.81 10.01 -0.15
N LEU A 32 11.61 11.33 -0.22
CA LEU A 32 11.80 12.23 0.93
C LEU A 32 10.65 12.13 1.97
N ARG A 33 9.41 11.86 1.55
CA ARG A 33 8.25 11.68 2.45
C ARG A 33 8.44 10.57 3.48
N ARG A 34 9.25 9.54 3.16
CA ARG A 34 9.50 8.40 4.05
C ARG A 34 10.47 8.70 5.20
N ARG A 35 11.30 9.73 5.10
CA ARG A 35 12.32 10.02 6.12
C ARG A 35 11.75 10.64 7.40
N ASN A 36 10.58 11.28 7.32
CA ASN A 36 10.01 12.05 8.43
C ASN A 36 9.02 11.26 9.32
N LEU A 37 8.56 10.07 8.91
CA LEU A 37 7.69 9.20 9.71
C LEU A 37 8.41 8.46 10.87
N ARG A 38 9.74 8.63 11.00
CA ARG A 38 10.58 7.93 12.01
C ARG A 38 10.42 8.42 13.47
N ARG A 39 9.38 9.16 13.85
CA ARG A 39 9.34 9.81 15.19
C ARG A 39 8.07 9.71 16.05
N ALA A 40 7.06 8.92 15.69
CA ALA A 40 5.95 8.62 16.60
C ALA A 40 5.32 7.29 16.18
N GLY A 41 5.18 6.24 16.99
CA GLY A 41 5.52 5.95 18.38
C GLY A 41 5.35 4.43 18.55
N VAL A 42 6.15 3.85 19.44
CA VAL A 42 6.23 2.41 19.75
C VAL A 42 5.13 2.04 20.75
N GLY A 43 4.41 0.93 20.59
CA GLY A 43 3.51 0.42 21.63
C GLY A 43 2.71 -0.85 21.33
N ALA A 44 3.25 -2.01 21.75
CA ALA A 44 2.64 -3.24 22.25
C ALA A 44 1.34 -3.86 21.63
N GLY A 45 1.54 -4.85 20.75
CA GLY A 45 1.24 -6.27 20.98
C GLY A 45 -0.19 -6.75 21.29
N ALA A 46 -0.82 -7.45 20.33
CA ALA A 46 -1.67 -8.62 20.57
C ALA A 46 -1.75 -9.49 19.31
N ALA A 47 -1.67 -10.81 19.48
CA ALA A 47 -1.56 -11.78 18.41
C ALA A 47 -2.90 -12.03 17.69
N VAL A 48 -2.92 -11.82 16.37
CA VAL A 48 -3.99 -12.27 15.48
C VAL A 48 -3.38 -13.19 14.41
N ALA A 49 -3.99 -14.36 14.25
CA ALA A 49 -3.55 -15.40 13.32
C ALA A 49 -3.76 -14.94 11.88
N ALA A 50 -2.66 -14.76 11.14
CA ALA A 50 -2.68 -14.40 9.72
C ALA A 50 -2.58 -15.68 8.87
N ALA A 51 -3.42 -15.76 7.84
CA ALA A 51 -3.34 -16.80 6.82
C ALA A 51 -2.21 -16.47 5.84
N ALA A 52 -1.00 -16.94 6.14
CA ALA A 52 0.05 -17.06 5.13
C ALA A 52 -0.29 -18.25 4.23
N ILE A 53 -0.56 -17.99 2.94
CA ILE A 53 -0.61 -19.07 1.96
C ILE A 53 0.82 -19.58 1.80
N ALA A 54 1.08 -20.80 2.28
CA ALA A 54 2.39 -21.42 2.19
C ALA A 54 2.71 -21.77 0.72
N PHE A 55 3.81 -21.23 0.21
CA PHE A 55 4.33 -21.61 -1.10
C PHE A 55 5.16 -22.89 -0.95
N THR A 56 4.96 -23.83 -1.86
CA THR A 56 5.85 -24.99 -1.97
C THR A 56 7.14 -24.55 -2.65
N THR A 57 8.27 -24.71 -1.97
CA THR A 57 9.59 -24.61 -2.59
C THR A 57 9.77 -25.82 -3.50
N LEU A 58 9.50 -25.64 -4.80
CA LEU A 58 9.89 -26.64 -5.79
C LEU A 58 11.42 -26.62 -5.85
N GLY A 59 12.04 -27.70 -5.35
CA GLY A 59 13.47 -27.91 -5.42
C GLY A 59 13.98 -27.83 -6.86
N SER A 60 15.27 -27.54 -7.01
CA SER A 60 15.99 -27.41 -8.27
C SER A 60 15.95 -28.70 -9.10
N GLY A 61 14.84 -28.94 -9.78
CA GLY A 61 14.67 -29.99 -10.79
C GLY A 61 15.18 -29.48 -12.12
N LEU A 62 16.44 -29.79 -12.44
CA LEU A 62 16.96 -29.70 -13.80
C LEU A 62 16.18 -30.70 -14.68
N GLY A 63 15.25 -30.20 -15.48
CA GLY A 63 14.49 -31.00 -16.43
C GLY A 63 13.90 -30.18 -17.58
N GLY A 64 14.60 -30.15 -18.71
CA GLY A 64 14.02 -30.02 -20.06
C GLY A 64 13.32 -28.70 -20.42
N GLU A 65 14.14 -27.77 -20.92
CA GLU A 65 13.84 -26.56 -21.71
C GLU A 65 12.40 -26.33 -22.22
N ALA A 66 11.74 -25.33 -21.63
CA ALA A 66 11.28 -24.18 -22.40
C ALA A 66 11.85 -22.92 -21.71
N LEU A 67 12.80 -22.25 -22.37
CA LEU A 67 13.34 -20.99 -21.88
C LEU A 67 12.19 -19.98 -21.66
N PRO A 68 12.10 -19.31 -20.50
CA PRO A 68 11.05 -18.31 -20.29
C PRO A 68 11.21 -17.16 -21.29
N ALA A 69 10.08 -16.71 -21.84
CA ALA A 69 10.06 -15.58 -22.76
C ALA A 69 10.56 -14.32 -22.02
N GLY A 70 11.36 -13.50 -22.71
CA GLY A 70 11.69 -12.16 -22.24
C GLY A 70 10.42 -11.30 -22.06
N PRO A 71 10.53 -10.09 -21.48
CA PRO A 71 9.37 -9.21 -21.27
C PRO A 71 8.61 -9.03 -22.58
N SER A 72 7.41 -9.59 -22.65
CA SER A 72 6.56 -9.60 -23.85
C SER A 72 5.42 -8.62 -23.63
N THR A 73 5.24 -7.70 -24.59
CA THR A 73 4.09 -6.78 -24.64
C THR A 73 2.94 -7.32 -25.50
N SER A 74 3.12 -8.49 -26.12
CA SER A 74 2.16 -9.10 -27.06
C SER A 74 1.38 -10.25 -26.42
N VAL A 75 0.04 -10.15 -26.48
CA VAL A 75 -0.92 -11.13 -25.96
C VAL A 75 -1.26 -12.14 -27.06
N ASP A 76 -0.61 -13.30 -27.06
CA ASP A 76 -1.08 -14.47 -27.79
C ASP A 76 -1.73 -15.43 -26.79
N ALA A 77 -2.91 -15.95 -27.10
CA ALA A 77 -3.60 -16.91 -26.23
C ALA A 77 -2.69 -18.12 -25.94
N GLY A 78 -2.32 -18.30 -24.67
CA GLY A 78 -1.42 -19.37 -24.20
C GLY A 78 0.06 -18.99 -24.07
N ARG A 79 0.47 -17.78 -24.50
CA ARG A 79 1.81 -17.25 -24.25
C ARG A 79 1.88 -16.62 -22.86
N ARG A 80 2.99 -16.86 -22.17
CA ARG A 80 3.24 -16.29 -20.85
C ARG A 80 3.43 -14.78 -20.95
N VAL A 81 2.86 -14.05 -20.00
CA VAL A 81 2.96 -12.59 -19.87
C VAL A 81 3.80 -12.29 -18.65
N SER A 82 4.79 -11.41 -18.76
CA SER A 82 5.67 -11.07 -17.63
C SER A 82 5.84 -9.57 -17.47
N ALA A 83 5.93 -9.14 -16.22
CA ALA A 83 6.24 -7.78 -15.83
C ALA A 83 7.50 -7.74 -14.96
N ALA A 84 8.36 -6.76 -15.25
CA ALA A 84 9.60 -6.49 -14.52
C ALA A 84 9.36 -5.42 -13.44
N LEU A 85 9.79 -5.70 -12.22
CA LEU A 85 9.58 -4.90 -11.02
C LEU A 85 10.93 -4.47 -10.44
N PHE A 86 10.97 -3.32 -9.77
CA PHE A 86 12.15 -2.69 -9.21
C PHE A 86 13.32 -2.68 -10.21
N ASP A 87 13.14 -1.96 -11.32
CA ASP A 87 14.14 -1.80 -12.38
C ASP A 87 14.60 -3.12 -13.03
N GLY A 88 13.81 -4.19 -12.90
CA GLY A 88 14.08 -5.49 -13.51
C GLY A 88 14.84 -6.48 -12.64
N ASP A 89 15.12 -6.12 -11.39
CA ASP A 89 15.68 -7.04 -10.39
C ASP A 89 14.74 -8.20 -10.07
N TRP A 90 13.45 -8.00 -10.25
CA TRP A 90 12.40 -8.97 -9.95
C TRP A 90 11.39 -9.01 -11.07
N SER A 91 10.67 -10.12 -11.18
CA SER A 91 9.63 -10.21 -12.18
C SER A 91 8.59 -11.28 -11.86
N VAL A 92 7.37 -10.98 -12.25
CA VAL A 92 6.20 -11.85 -12.11
C VAL A 92 5.78 -12.27 -13.51
N GLU A 93 5.42 -13.53 -13.68
CA GLU A 93 4.99 -14.09 -14.94
C GLU A 93 3.71 -14.89 -14.74
N VAL A 94 2.71 -14.64 -15.58
CA VAL A 94 1.42 -15.32 -15.54
C VAL A 94 1.22 -16.12 -16.81
N ARG A 95 0.71 -17.34 -16.67
CA ARG A 95 0.24 -18.14 -17.81
C ARG A 95 -1.29 -18.11 -17.85
N PRO A 96 -1.89 -17.38 -18.81
CA PRO A 96 -3.34 -17.35 -18.94
C PRO A 96 -3.92 -18.75 -19.17
N GLY A 97 -4.97 -19.12 -18.40
CA GLY A 97 -5.72 -20.35 -18.60
C GLY A 97 -5.00 -21.67 -18.25
N ALA A 98 -3.93 -21.63 -17.45
CA ALA A 98 -3.27 -22.86 -16.99
C ALA A 98 -4.17 -23.66 -16.02
N PRO A 99 -4.16 -25.01 -16.11
CA PRO A 99 -4.94 -25.87 -15.23
C PRO A 99 -4.39 -25.84 -13.79
N ALA A 100 -5.25 -26.13 -12.82
CA ALA A 100 -4.99 -25.95 -11.38
C ALA A 100 -3.79 -26.75 -10.83
N ASP A 101 -3.29 -27.74 -11.57
CA ASP A 101 -2.11 -28.54 -11.25
C ASP A 101 -0.79 -27.88 -11.69
N GLN A 102 -0.84 -26.75 -12.42
CA GLN A 102 0.30 -25.87 -12.67
C GLN A 102 0.09 -24.53 -11.93
N PRO A 103 1.11 -24.01 -11.23
CA PRO A 103 1.05 -22.66 -10.71
C PRO A 103 0.86 -21.65 -11.86
N ASN A 104 -0.28 -20.95 -11.84
CA ASN A 104 -0.66 -19.92 -12.82
C ASN A 104 0.25 -18.68 -12.78
N VAL A 105 1.04 -18.51 -11.72
CA VAL A 105 1.99 -17.41 -11.52
C VAL A 105 3.37 -17.95 -11.16
N MET A 106 4.41 -17.41 -11.77
CA MET A 106 5.81 -17.67 -11.48
C MET A 106 6.52 -16.39 -11.02
N PHE A 107 7.38 -16.53 -10.01
CA PHE A 107 8.16 -15.43 -9.47
C PHE A 107 9.65 -15.64 -9.74
N TYR A 108 10.33 -14.59 -10.19
CA TYR A 108 11.74 -14.64 -10.56
C TYR A 108 12.55 -13.52 -9.92
N LYS A 109 13.81 -13.85 -9.59
CA LYS A 109 14.88 -12.90 -9.26
C LYS A 109 15.84 -12.77 -10.44
N GLY A 110 16.31 -11.56 -10.70
CA GLY A 110 17.20 -11.24 -11.81
C GLY A 110 16.46 -10.88 -13.10
N SER A 111 17.25 -10.48 -14.11
CA SER A 111 16.75 -9.94 -15.36
C SER A 111 17.04 -10.85 -16.56
N GLY A 112 16.15 -10.84 -17.57
CA GLY A 112 16.41 -11.47 -18.87
C GLY A 112 16.76 -12.96 -18.78
N THR A 113 17.92 -13.35 -19.33
CA THR A 113 18.37 -14.75 -19.40
C THR A 113 18.99 -15.26 -18.10
N SER A 114 19.19 -14.41 -17.08
CA SER A 114 19.74 -14.79 -15.78
C SER A 114 18.67 -14.89 -14.68
N ARG A 115 17.40 -15.10 -15.07
CA ARG A 115 16.28 -15.22 -14.12
C ARG A 115 16.38 -16.54 -13.35
N GLN A 116 16.43 -16.43 -12.02
CA GLN A 116 16.26 -17.55 -11.12
C GLN A 116 14.79 -17.64 -10.70
N GLN A 117 14.15 -18.79 -10.93
CA GLN A 117 12.81 -19.04 -10.40
C GLN A 117 12.87 -19.20 -8.88
N LEU A 118 11.98 -18.49 -8.19
CA LEU A 118 11.89 -18.49 -6.73
C LEU A 118 10.80 -19.42 -6.24
N ALA A 119 9.61 -19.26 -6.81
CA ALA A 119 8.40 -19.94 -6.39
C ALA A 119 7.32 -19.87 -7.47
N GLY A 120 6.20 -20.54 -7.21
CA GLY A 120 4.99 -20.48 -8.03
C GLY A 120 3.73 -20.50 -7.19
N SER A 121 2.65 -19.93 -7.74
CA SER A 121 1.34 -19.87 -7.09
C SER A 121 0.21 -20.02 -8.09
N SER A 122 -1.00 -20.29 -7.61
CA SER A 122 -2.21 -19.97 -8.35
C SER A 122 -2.50 -18.47 -8.24
N ALA A 123 -3.24 -17.94 -9.22
CA ALA A 123 -3.76 -16.59 -9.21
C ALA A 123 -5.28 -16.61 -9.31
N ASP A 124 -5.90 -15.69 -8.58
CA ASP A 124 -7.32 -15.36 -8.67
C ASP A 124 -7.41 -13.84 -8.92
N ALA A 125 -8.15 -13.45 -9.96
CA ALA A 125 -8.21 -12.06 -10.41
C ALA A 125 -8.97 -11.15 -9.45
N THR A 126 -9.57 -11.70 -8.38
CA THR A 126 -10.27 -10.91 -7.37
C THR A 126 -9.45 -10.67 -6.11
N VAL A 127 -8.23 -11.22 -6.02
CA VAL A 127 -7.43 -11.21 -4.78
C VAL A 127 -6.03 -10.63 -5.01
N VAL A 128 -5.46 -10.02 -3.98
CA VAL A 128 -4.03 -9.74 -3.90
C VAL A 128 -3.34 -10.96 -3.30
N SER A 129 -2.50 -11.61 -4.10
CA SER A 129 -1.72 -12.76 -3.67
C SER A 129 -0.26 -12.35 -3.55
N MET A 130 0.30 -12.44 -2.34
CA MET A 130 1.71 -12.11 -2.06
C MET A 130 2.48 -13.34 -1.62
N GLY A 131 3.68 -13.52 -2.16
CA GLY A 131 4.64 -14.54 -1.75
C GLY A 131 5.97 -13.96 -1.34
N THR A 132 6.64 -14.66 -0.42
CA THR A 132 7.97 -14.28 0.07
C THR A 132 9.02 -14.69 -0.97
N GLY A 133 9.61 -13.71 -1.66
CA GLY A 133 10.84 -13.95 -2.40
C GLY A 133 11.97 -14.13 -1.40
N THR A 134 12.52 -15.35 -1.28
CA THR A 134 13.69 -15.76 -0.45
C THR A 134 13.77 -15.32 1.02
N GLY A 135 12.92 -14.42 1.55
CA GLY A 135 12.98 -13.80 2.87
C GLY A 135 14.22 -12.91 3.10
N ALA A 136 15.39 -13.39 2.69
CA ALA A 136 16.70 -12.76 2.89
C ALA A 136 16.84 -11.39 2.21
N ASP A 137 16.16 -11.18 1.09
CA ASP A 137 16.24 -9.92 0.32
C ASP A 137 15.18 -8.88 0.74
N GLY A 138 14.27 -9.24 1.66
CA GLY A 138 13.21 -8.34 2.12
C GLY A 138 12.16 -8.01 1.07
N VAL A 139 12.02 -8.85 0.03
CA VAL A 139 11.11 -8.62 -1.09
C VAL A 139 9.98 -9.64 -1.09
N MET A 140 8.75 -9.16 -1.25
CA MET A 140 7.57 -9.97 -1.51
C MET A 140 7.08 -9.68 -2.92
N LEU A 141 6.72 -10.72 -3.66
CA LEU A 141 6.23 -10.64 -5.03
C LEU A 141 4.84 -11.25 -5.11
N GLY A 142 4.01 -10.69 -5.97
CA GLY A 142 2.63 -11.07 -6.02
C GLY A 142 1.91 -10.65 -7.28
N THR A 143 0.62 -10.96 -7.27
CA THR A 143 -0.35 -10.48 -8.26
C THR A 143 -1.48 -9.78 -7.55
N ALA A 144 -2.07 -8.80 -8.21
CA ALA A 144 -3.26 -8.08 -7.78
C ALA A 144 -4.24 -7.99 -8.95
N PRO A 145 -5.53 -7.68 -8.69
CA PRO A 145 -6.50 -7.41 -9.74
C PRO A 145 -6.03 -6.27 -10.65
N ALA A 146 -6.29 -6.36 -11.95
CA ALA A 146 -5.86 -5.35 -12.92
C ALA A 146 -6.45 -3.95 -12.65
N ASP A 147 -7.59 -3.86 -11.98
CA ASP A 147 -8.29 -2.63 -11.62
C ASP A 147 -7.87 -2.05 -10.25
N ALA A 148 -6.95 -2.70 -9.53
CA ALA A 148 -6.45 -2.17 -8.26
C ALA A 148 -5.54 -0.94 -8.48
N GLU A 149 -5.82 0.16 -7.79
CA GLU A 149 -5.16 1.45 -8.01
C GLU A 149 -4.21 1.83 -6.89
N GLN A 150 -4.68 1.72 -5.64
CA GLN A 150 -3.91 2.05 -4.44
C GLN A 150 -3.77 0.82 -3.56
N PHE A 151 -2.71 0.78 -2.77
CA PHE A 151 -2.42 -0.33 -1.88
C PHE A 151 -1.87 0.17 -0.55
N LEU A 152 -2.26 -0.51 0.54
CA LEU A 152 -1.74 -0.30 1.88
C LEU A 152 -1.37 -1.64 2.49
N THR A 153 -0.07 -1.83 2.71
CA THR A 153 0.47 -3.01 3.39
C THR A 153 0.39 -2.83 4.90
N VAL A 154 -0.11 -3.87 5.58
CA VAL A 154 -0.14 -3.94 7.03
C VAL A 154 0.76 -5.04 7.54
N THR A 155 1.51 -4.72 8.58
CA THR A 155 2.36 -5.66 9.31
C THR A 155 1.92 -5.72 10.77
N ARG A 156 2.12 -6.89 11.40
CA ARG A 156 1.64 -7.19 12.76
C ARG A 156 2.14 -6.20 13.80
N ASP A 157 3.43 -5.86 13.74
CA ASP A 157 4.10 -5.00 14.72
C ASP A 157 4.30 -3.57 14.19
N GLY A 158 3.61 -3.20 13.12
CA GLY A 158 3.96 -2.04 12.32
C GLY A 158 5.28 -2.23 11.57
N THR A 159 5.69 -1.19 10.85
CA THR A 159 6.90 -1.21 10.01
C THR A 159 8.00 -0.39 10.70
N THR A 160 9.18 -0.98 10.85
CA THR A 160 10.37 -0.33 11.38
C THR A 160 11.24 0.04 10.18
N GLY A 161 10.77 1.00 9.38
CA GLY A 161 11.39 1.36 8.11
C GLY A 161 10.34 1.59 7.02
N GLY A 162 10.78 2.00 5.83
CA GLY A 162 9.87 2.13 4.69
C GLY A 162 9.56 0.78 4.04
N VAL A 163 8.36 0.66 3.46
CA VAL A 163 8.00 -0.45 2.56
C VAL A 163 7.81 0.12 1.16
N GLU A 164 8.78 -0.08 0.27
CA GLU A 164 8.69 0.34 -1.13
C GLU A 164 7.75 -0.58 -1.89
N GLN A 165 6.94 -0.01 -2.77
CA GLN A 165 6.00 -0.75 -3.57
C GLN A 165 6.22 -0.42 -5.04
N ASP A 166 6.18 -1.44 -5.88
CA ASP A 166 6.15 -1.32 -7.33
C ASP A 166 5.02 -2.16 -7.89
N THR A 167 4.29 -1.62 -8.85
CA THR A 167 3.20 -2.30 -9.55
C THR A 167 3.35 -2.12 -11.05
N LYS A 168 3.04 -3.17 -11.80
CA LYS A 168 3.11 -3.17 -13.26
C LYS A 168 1.95 -3.96 -13.85
N PRO A 169 1.27 -3.43 -14.88
CA PRO A 169 0.23 -4.19 -15.56
C PRO A 169 0.81 -5.48 -16.17
N LEU A 170 -0.01 -6.53 -16.23
CA LEU A 170 0.27 -7.73 -17.02
C LEU A 170 -0.70 -7.74 -18.21
N PRO A 171 -0.30 -7.16 -19.37
CA PRO A 171 -1.21 -6.92 -20.48
C PRO A 171 -1.91 -8.19 -20.97
N GLY A 172 -3.21 -8.08 -21.29
CA GLY A 172 -3.99 -9.23 -21.77
C GLY A 172 -4.39 -10.22 -20.67
N THR A 173 -4.28 -9.82 -19.41
CA THR A 173 -4.72 -10.60 -18.25
C THR A 173 -5.54 -9.70 -17.33
N ASP A 174 -6.30 -10.32 -16.42
CA ASP A 174 -7.05 -9.61 -15.38
C ASP A 174 -6.17 -9.28 -14.15
N TYR A 175 -4.85 -9.29 -14.32
CA TYR A 175 -3.86 -9.11 -13.27
C TYR A 175 -2.94 -7.92 -13.51
N GLN A 176 -2.35 -7.45 -12.42
CA GLN A 176 -1.11 -6.70 -12.41
C GLN A 176 -0.12 -7.39 -11.47
N ALA A 177 1.17 -7.23 -11.76
CA ALA A 177 2.25 -7.64 -10.89
C ALA A 177 2.43 -6.60 -9.78
N ILE A 178 2.65 -7.08 -8.55
CA ILE A 178 2.92 -6.23 -7.39
C ILE A 178 4.17 -6.74 -6.67
N ALA A 179 4.98 -5.82 -6.17
CA ALA A 179 6.12 -6.11 -5.33
C ALA A 179 6.17 -5.17 -4.13
N LEU A 180 6.56 -5.72 -2.97
CA LEU A 180 6.83 -4.99 -1.75
C LEU A 180 8.29 -5.22 -1.36
N ARG A 181 9.03 -4.16 -1.04
CA ARG A 181 10.41 -4.20 -0.58
C ARG A 181 10.51 -3.52 0.78
N PHE A 182 10.77 -4.31 1.80
CA PHE A 182 10.93 -3.84 3.17
C PHE A 182 12.36 -3.35 3.37
N GLU A 183 12.52 -2.13 3.90
CA GLU A 183 13.84 -1.59 4.26
C GLU A 183 14.55 -2.49 5.28
N VAL A 184 13.79 -3.14 6.16
CA VAL A 184 14.26 -4.16 7.10
C VAL A 184 13.75 -5.53 6.63
N PRO A 185 14.61 -6.38 6.04
CA PRO A 185 14.18 -7.63 5.39
C PRO A 185 13.36 -8.57 6.28
N ALA A 186 13.73 -8.73 7.55
CA ALA A 186 13.02 -9.60 8.50
C ALA A 186 11.53 -9.23 8.68
N GLN A 187 11.12 -8.02 8.32
CA GLN A 187 9.72 -7.60 8.42
C GLN A 187 8.78 -8.27 7.42
N THR A 188 9.30 -8.95 6.40
CA THR A 188 8.47 -9.78 5.52
C THR A 188 7.71 -10.86 6.30
N GLU A 189 8.28 -11.36 7.41
CA GLU A 189 7.64 -12.36 8.28
C GLU A 189 6.47 -11.78 9.10
N ASN A 190 6.44 -10.45 9.22
CA ASN A 190 5.40 -9.71 9.92
C ASN A 190 4.29 -9.22 8.99
N TYR A 191 4.36 -9.50 7.68
CA TYR A 191 3.28 -9.21 6.75
C TYR A 191 1.96 -9.85 7.21
N VAL A 192 0.89 -9.07 7.21
CA VAL A 192 -0.46 -9.52 7.59
C VAL A 192 -1.40 -9.47 6.40
N ASP A 193 -1.52 -8.29 5.77
CA ASP A 193 -2.50 -8.05 4.72
C ASP A 193 -2.05 -6.91 3.79
N THR A 194 -2.69 -6.83 2.63
CA THR A 194 -2.63 -5.68 1.72
C THR A 194 -4.05 -5.25 1.37
N PHE A 195 -4.44 -4.08 1.86
CA PHE A 195 -5.68 -3.45 1.45
C PHE A 195 -5.48 -2.73 0.13
N TRP A 196 -6.51 -2.67 -0.69
CA TRP A 196 -6.42 -2.00 -1.98
C TRP A 196 -7.74 -1.32 -2.34
N THR A 197 -7.65 -0.35 -3.25
CA THR A 197 -8.82 0.33 -3.85
C THR A 197 -8.87 0.13 -5.34
N ASN A 198 -10.03 0.32 -5.95
CA ASN A 198 -10.22 0.34 -7.40
C ASN A 198 -10.80 1.68 -7.87
N ALA A 199 -10.99 1.81 -9.19
CA ALA A 199 -11.50 3.02 -9.84
C ALA A 199 -12.93 3.43 -9.41
N VAL A 200 -13.69 2.52 -8.79
CA VAL A 200 -15.03 2.81 -8.24
C VAL A 200 -14.99 3.12 -6.74
N ASP A 201 -13.79 3.30 -6.18
CA ASP A 201 -13.52 3.70 -4.80
C ASP A 201 -14.06 2.70 -3.75
N GLU A 202 -14.09 1.41 -4.12
CA GLU A 202 -14.28 0.32 -3.18
C GLU A 202 -12.97 0.02 -2.47
N VAL A 203 -13.03 -0.30 -1.17
CA VAL A 203 -11.88 -0.76 -0.40
C VAL A 203 -11.99 -2.26 -0.17
N ARG A 204 -10.94 -3.02 -0.47
CA ARG A 204 -10.93 -4.48 -0.39
C ARG A 204 -9.74 -5.01 0.38
N SER A 205 -9.91 -6.16 1.05
CA SER A 205 -8.81 -6.93 1.66
C SER A 205 -7.98 -7.64 0.59
N ALA A 206 -6.84 -8.22 0.97
CA ALA A 206 -6.07 -9.04 0.03
C ALA A 206 -6.88 -10.23 -0.48
N ARG A 207 -7.89 -10.70 0.26
CA ARG A 207 -8.80 -11.77 -0.18
C ARG A 207 -9.91 -11.30 -1.13
N GLY A 208 -9.94 -10.02 -1.49
CA GLY A 208 -10.97 -9.45 -2.36
C GLY A 208 -12.28 -9.10 -1.64
N GLU A 209 -12.35 -9.28 -0.32
CA GLU A 209 -13.55 -8.98 0.46
C GLU A 209 -13.76 -7.47 0.54
N LEU A 210 -14.99 -7.02 0.30
CA LEU A 210 -15.35 -5.62 0.41
C LEU A 210 -15.34 -5.19 1.88
N LEU A 211 -14.58 -4.15 2.19
CA LEU A 211 -14.44 -3.62 3.54
C LEU A 211 -15.43 -2.45 3.78
N PRO A 212 -16.04 -2.38 4.98
CA PRO A 212 -16.80 -1.21 5.39
C PRO A 212 -15.95 0.05 5.25
N SER A 213 -16.43 1.00 4.45
CA SER A 213 -15.69 2.22 4.14
C SER A 213 -16.63 3.40 3.92
N VAL A 214 -16.15 4.61 4.22
CA VAL A 214 -16.89 5.87 4.06
C VAL A 214 -15.93 6.97 3.58
N PRO A 215 -16.41 7.92 2.76
CA PRO A 215 -15.60 9.05 2.37
C PRO A 215 -15.45 10.03 3.54
N THR A 216 -14.26 10.61 3.67
CA THR A 216 -14.04 11.79 4.48
C THR A 216 -14.53 13.03 3.74
N ASN A 217 -14.53 14.19 4.41
CA ASN A 217 -14.97 15.43 3.78
C ASN A 217 -14.04 15.92 2.65
N ASP A 218 -12.82 15.36 2.52
CA ASP A 218 -11.84 15.75 1.50
C ASP A 218 -11.75 14.79 0.33
N GLY A 219 -12.60 13.77 0.32
CA GLY A 219 -12.54 12.68 -0.64
C GLY A 219 -11.59 11.55 -0.24
N ASP A 220 -10.84 11.65 0.86
CA ASP A 220 -10.10 10.50 1.38
C ASP A 220 -11.09 9.37 1.74
N ARG A 221 -10.63 8.12 1.74
CA ARG A 221 -11.49 6.96 1.96
C ARG A 221 -11.09 6.24 3.23
N PHE A 222 -11.90 6.35 4.28
CA PHE A 222 -11.72 5.57 5.50
C PHE A 222 -12.20 4.13 5.28
N PHE A 223 -11.54 3.16 5.90
CA PHE A 223 -12.00 1.78 5.97
C PHE A 223 -11.73 1.12 7.33
N LEU A 224 -12.52 0.08 7.61
CA LEU A 224 -12.38 -0.77 8.79
C LEU A 224 -12.18 -2.23 8.40
N ALA A 225 -11.05 -2.81 8.76
CA ALA A 225 -10.73 -4.22 8.58
C ALA A 225 -10.70 -4.94 9.94
N ARG A 226 -11.88 -5.35 10.43
CA ARG A 226 -12.01 -5.96 11.77
C ARG A 226 -11.22 -7.27 11.90
N GLU A 227 -11.22 -8.12 10.86
CA GLU A 227 -10.46 -9.37 10.88
C GLU A 227 -8.95 -9.16 10.99
N ALA A 228 -8.44 -8.11 10.35
CA ALA A 228 -7.05 -7.70 10.42
C ALA A 228 -6.74 -6.83 11.65
N GLY A 229 -7.75 -6.57 12.50
CA GLY A 229 -7.62 -5.69 13.68
C GLY A 229 -7.09 -4.30 13.33
N THR A 230 -7.47 -3.74 12.17
CA THR A 230 -6.90 -2.49 11.65
C THR A 230 -7.99 -1.56 11.10
N MET A 231 -7.76 -0.26 11.23
CA MET A 231 -8.45 0.77 10.46
C MET A 231 -7.46 1.57 9.62
N GLY A 232 -7.93 2.24 8.58
CA GLY A 232 -7.06 3.04 7.75
C GLY A 232 -7.79 4.06 6.88
N VAL A 233 -6.99 4.85 6.18
CA VAL A 233 -7.44 5.85 5.21
C VAL A 233 -6.58 5.77 3.97
N PHE A 234 -7.21 5.70 2.80
CA PHE A 234 -6.59 5.99 1.50
C PHE A 234 -6.73 7.47 1.19
N MET A 235 -5.64 8.11 0.78
CA MET A 235 -5.63 9.53 0.44
C MET A 235 -6.12 9.73 -1.00
N ALA A 236 -7.05 10.67 -1.18
CA ALA A 236 -7.68 10.94 -2.47
C ALA A 236 -6.68 11.38 -3.55
N ASP A 237 -5.57 12.00 -3.14
CA ASP A 237 -4.51 12.49 -4.02
C ASP A 237 -3.59 11.38 -4.55
N GLY A 238 -3.84 10.11 -4.21
CA GLY A 238 -3.03 8.97 -4.64
C GLY A 238 -1.65 8.93 -3.99
N SER A 239 -1.42 9.73 -2.94
CA SER A 239 -0.14 9.74 -2.24
C SER A 239 0.08 8.53 -1.32
N GLY A 240 -0.91 7.65 -1.21
CA GLY A 240 -0.92 6.45 -0.40
C GLY A 240 -1.98 6.55 0.66
N GLY A 241 -1.62 6.25 1.91
CA GLY A 241 -2.57 6.21 3.00
C GLY A 241 -1.90 5.95 4.34
N SER A 242 -2.72 5.73 5.35
CA SER A 242 -2.26 5.45 6.71
C SER A 242 -3.16 4.42 7.35
N THR A 243 -2.57 3.55 8.15
CA THR A 243 -3.26 2.50 8.88
C THR A 243 -2.88 2.55 10.34
N ARG A 244 -3.78 2.14 11.22
CA ARG A 244 -3.54 1.97 12.64
C ARG A 244 -4.20 0.69 13.14
N PRO A 245 -3.51 -0.13 13.94
CA PRO A 245 -4.15 -1.20 14.70
C PRO A 245 -5.31 -0.66 15.55
N LEU A 246 -6.36 -1.44 15.67
CA LEU A 246 -7.46 -1.14 16.59
C LEU A 246 -6.96 -1.23 18.03
N THR A 247 -7.40 -0.28 18.85
CA THR A 247 -7.16 -0.29 20.29
C THR A 247 -8.11 -1.27 20.99
N THR A 248 -7.81 -1.61 22.24
CA THR A 248 -8.68 -2.44 23.09
C THR A 248 -9.82 -1.65 23.74
N GLY A 249 -9.74 -0.31 23.73
CA GLY A 249 -10.80 0.59 24.21
C GLY A 249 -12.01 0.65 23.28
N GLU A 250 -13.01 1.45 23.65
CA GLU A 250 -14.22 1.60 22.83
C GLU A 250 -13.99 2.48 21.61
N SER A 251 -12.97 3.34 21.66
CA SER A 251 -12.56 4.20 20.56
C SER A 251 -11.15 3.92 20.06
N THR A 252 -10.93 4.05 18.76
CA THR A 252 -9.60 4.06 18.14
C THR A 252 -9.42 5.35 17.36
N THR A 253 -8.38 6.13 17.65
CA THR A 253 -8.08 7.37 16.93
C THR A 253 -6.79 7.25 16.14
N MET A 254 -6.83 7.68 14.88
CA MET A 254 -5.67 7.81 14.01
C MET A 254 -5.55 9.26 13.55
N GLY A 255 -4.32 9.76 13.58
CA GLY A 255 -3.96 11.02 12.96
C GLY A 255 -3.13 10.79 11.70
N TYR A 256 -3.39 11.57 10.66
CA TYR A 256 -2.52 11.63 9.48
C TYR A 256 -2.45 13.06 8.97
N GLY A 257 -1.35 13.40 8.31
CA GLY A 257 -1.15 14.74 7.82
C GLY A 257 0.29 15.02 7.47
N GLN A 258 0.57 16.28 7.17
CA GLN A 258 1.88 16.70 6.71
C GLN A 258 2.25 18.08 7.26
N LYS A 259 3.56 18.29 7.31
CA LYS A 259 4.15 19.61 7.48
C LYS A 259 5.02 19.91 6.26
N PRO A 260 4.59 20.83 5.38
CA PRO A 260 5.46 21.35 4.34
C PRO A 260 6.70 22.03 4.95
N ASP A 261 7.81 22.05 4.23
CA ASP A 261 9.02 22.74 4.68
C ASP A 261 8.74 24.22 4.92
N GLY A 262 9.06 24.71 6.14
CA GLY A 262 8.76 26.07 6.57
C GLY A 262 7.26 26.40 6.75
N GLY A 263 6.37 25.44 6.52
CA GLY A 263 4.92 25.60 6.62
C GLY A 263 4.32 25.19 7.96
N ALA A 264 3.03 25.50 8.13
CA ALA A 264 2.21 25.03 9.24
C ALA A 264 1.91 23.53 9.11
N TRP A 265 1.63 22.86 10.23
CA TRP A 265 1.06 21.52 10.21
C TRP A 265 -0.35 21.56 9.65
N SER A 266 -0.66 20.62 8.76
CA SER A 266 -2.02 20.27 8.35
C SER A 266 -2.29 18.83 8.74
N TRP A 267 -3.28 18.62 9.60
CA TRP A 267 -3.54 17.34 10.24
C TRP A 267 -5.01 16.98 10.16
N SER A 268 -5.30 15.73 9.85
CA SER A 268 -6.61 15.11 9.88
C SER A 268 -6.61 14.05 10.99
N SER A 269 -7.71 13.99 11.74
CA SER A 269 -7.97 12.95 12.71
C SER A 269 -9.22 12.19 12.31
N VAL A 270 -9.13 10.88 12.50
CA VAL A 270 -10.22 9.94 12.30
C VAL A 270 -10.35 9.10 13.55
N THR A 271 -11.55 9.08 14.13
CA THR A 271 -11.84 8.29 15.31
C THR A 271 -12.96 7.31 15.01
N LEU A 272 -12.67 6.03 15.14
CA LEU A 272 -13.65 4.95 15.14
C LEU A 272 -14.33 4.90 16.51
N LEU A 273 -15.65 4.82 16.51
CA LEU A 273 -16.51 4.82 17.69
C LEU A 273 -17.55 3.70 17.60
N PRO A 274 -18.14 3.29 18.74
CA PRO A 274 -19.24 2.33 18.75
C PRO A 274 -20.44 2.80 17.91
N GLU A 275 -21.26 1.84 17.48
CA GLU A 275 -22.48 2.10 16.71
C GLU A 275 -23.41 3.09 17.43
N GLY A 276 -23.93 4.07 16.69
CA GLY A 276 -24.85 5.08 17.22
C GLY A 276 -24.22 6.16 18.09
N ALA A 277 -22.88 6.22 18.19
CA ALA A 277 -22.19 7.32 18.85
C ALA A 277 -22.50 8.67 18.18
N ARG A 278 -22.85 9.67 18.99
CA ARG A 278 -23.21 11.03 18.55
C ARG A 278 -22.60 12.11 19.45
N ASP A 279 -22.83 13.37 19.10
CA ASP A 279 -22.32 14.55 19.82
C ASP A 279 -20.80 14.49 20.08
N VAL A 280 -20.06 13.98 19.11
CA VAL A 280 -18.64 13.70 19.25
C VAL A 280 -17.84 15.00 19.42
N ARG A 281 -16.93 15.01 20.39
CA ARG A 281 -15.96 16.09 20.61
C ARG A 281 -14.56 15.54 20.70
N LEU A 282 -13.63 16.25 20.08
CA LEU A 282 -12.21 15.94 20.08
C LEU A 282 -11.47 17.09 20.75
N GLU A 283 -10.69 16.77 21.78
CA GLU A 283 -9.77 17.71 22.40
C GLU A 283 -8.40 17.56 21.77
N TRP A 284 -7.79 18.70 21.46
CA TRP A 284 -6.55 18.76 20.70
C TRP A 284 -5.45 19.41 21.51
N ALA A 285 -4.26 18.81 21.47
CA ALA A 285 -3.02 19.48 21.82
C ALA A 285 -2.33 20.02 20.55
N ASN A 286 -1.61 21.12 20.69
CA ASN A 286 -0.81 21.76 19.64
C ASN A 286 -1.59 22.22 18.39
N ALA A 287 -2.92 22.25 18.45
CA ALA A 287 -3.76 22.83 17.42
C ALA A 287 -3.93 24.34 17.64
N SER A 288 -3.77 25.11 16.57
CA SER A 288 -4.10 26.54 16.52
C SER A 288 -5.48 26.80 15.94
N ARG A 289 -5.97 25.89 15.08
CA ARG A 289 -7.31 25.91 14.50
C ARG A 289 -7.79 24.47 14.36
N THR A 290 -9.09 24.28 14.55
CA THR A 290 -9.76 22.99 14.34
C THR A 290 -11.01 23.20 13.50
N THR A 291 -11.46 22.16 12.81
CA THR A 291 -12.79 22.12 12.19
C THR A 291 -13.78 21.48 13.15
N ASP A 292 -15.07 21.67 12.86
CA ASP A 292 -16.12 20.90 13.50
C ASP A 292 -15.97 19.40 13.18
N VAL A 293 -16.42 18.57 14.12
CA VAL A 293 -16.42 17.12 13.97
C VAL A 293 -17.58 16.72 13.06
N THR A 294 -17.27 15.95 12.03
CA THR A 294 -18.27 15.30 11.17
C THR A 294 -18.33 13.82 11.48
N VAL A 295 -19.52 13.25 11.65
CA VAL A 295 -19.69 11.81 11.89
C VAL A 295 -20.32 11.14 10.68
N ARG A 296 -19.81 9.96 10.31
CA ARG A 296 -20.35 9.09 9.26
C ARG A 296 -20.55 7.69 9.82
N SER A 297 -21.69 7.08 9.48
CA SER A 297 -21.98 5.71 9.89
C SER A 297 -21.43 4.70 8.89
N LEU A 298 -20.83 3.63 9.43
CA LEU A 298 -20.49 2.41 8.70
C LEU A 298 -21.60 1.35 8.82
N GLY A 299 -22.73 1.70 9.46
CA GLY A 299 -23.80 0.78 9.83
C GLY A 299 -23.51 -0.10 11.05
N THR A 300 -22.24 -0.40 11.33
CA THR A 300 -21.80 -1.21 12.50
C THR A 300 -20.87 -0.46 13.45
N ALA A 301 -20.59 0.79 13.15
CA ALA A 301 -19.73 1.71 13.90
C ALA A 301 -19.93 3.13 13.36
N GLU A 302 -19.51 4.12 14.13
CA GLU A 302 -19.48 5.52 13.71
C GLU A 302 -18.03 5.98 13.51
N VAL A 303 -17.82 6.87 12.55
CA VAL A 303 -16.49 7.42 12.25
C VAL A 303 -16.56 8.93 12.31
N ALA A 304 -15.81 9.49 13.26
CA ALA A 304 -15.69 10.92 13.45
C ALA A 304 -14.45 11.46 12.72
N PHE A 305 -14.63 12.53 11.96
CA PHE A 305 -13.60 13.23 11.20
C PHE A 305 -13.47 14.66 11.70
N ALA A 306 -12.24 15.10 11.92
CA ALA A 306 -11.95 16.52 12.11
C ALA A 306 -10.54 16.83 11.65
N LYS A 307 -10.29 18.11 11.42
CA LYS A 307 -8.97 18.61 11.07
C LYS A 307 -8.45 19.55 12.13
N ALA A 308 -7.13 19.66 12.14
CA ALA A 308 -6.44 20.69 12.87
C ALA A 308 -5.25 21.24 12.08
N SER A 309 -4.94 22.50 12.30
CA SER A 309 -3.67 23.09 11.87
C SER A 309 -2.88 23.56 13.08
N GLY A 310 -1.56 23.37 13.05
CA GLY A 310 -0.65 23.76 14.13
C GLY A 310 0.52 24.60 13.62
N PRO A 311 1.21 25.34 14.51
CA PRO A 311 2.40 26.10 14.12
C PRO A 311 3.48 25.19 13.56
N GLY A 312 4.23 25.63 12.54
CA GLY A 312 5.28 24.82 11.92
C GLY A 312 6.45 24.47 12.84
N ALA A 313 6.62 25.19 13.95
CA ALA A 313 7.61 24.89 14.98
C ALA A 313 7.01 23.94 16.03
N GLY A 314 7.73 22.85 16.35
CA GLY A 314 7.32 21.89 17.37
C GLY A 314 6.46 20.72 16.86
N SER A 315 5.81 20.04 17.79
CA SER A 315 4.95 18.89 17.55
C SER A 315 3.68 19.29 16.78
N GLY A 316 3.22 18.40 15.90
CA GLY A 316 1.97 18.60 15.17
C GLY A 316 0.73 18.51 16.08
N PRO A 317 -0.43 18.95 15.57
CA PRO A 317 -1.70 18.73 16.24
C PRO A 317 -1.92 17.25 16.54
N ILE A 318 -2.40 16.96 17.74
CA ILE A 318 -2.74 15.61 18.16
C ILE A 318 -4.03 15.64 18.98
N VAL A 319 -4.93 14.71 18.72
CA VAL A 319 -6.11 14.52 19.58
C VAL A 319 -5.65 13.82 20.85
N THR A 320 -5.96 14.40 22.00
CA THR A 320 -5.60 13.85 23.32
C THR A 320 -6.77 13.17 24.01
N THR A 321 -8.00 13.58 23.66
CA THR A 321 -9.21 13.06 24.30
C THR A 321 -10.35 13.06 23.31
N VAL A 322 -11.14 11.99 23.31
CA VAL A 322 -12.38 11.88 22.56
C VAL A 322 -13.53 11.69 23.54
N SER A 323 -14.66 12.33 23.25
CA SER A 323 -15.88 12.13 24.01
C SER A 323 -17.10 12.07 23.10
N TRP A 324 -18.05 11.20 23.42
CA TRP A 324 -19.26 10.97 22.63
C TRP A 324 -20.43 10.59 23.52
N THR A 325 -21.63 10.70 22.99
CA THR A 325 -22.86 10.26 23.63
C THR A 325 -23.29 8.94 22.96
N ASP A 326 -23.57 7.90 23.75
CA ASP A 326 -24.07 6.63 23.22
C ASP A 326 -25.57 6.65 22.92
N THR A 327 -26.09 5.51 22.46
CA THR A 327 -27.52 5.33 22.14
C THR A 327 -28.43 5.43 23.37
N ALA A 328 -27.91 5.12 24.56
CA ALA A 328 -28.61 5.27 25.84
C ALA A 328 -28.62 6.72 26.37
N GLY A 329 -27.83 7.61 25.76
CA GLY A 329 -27.69 9.00 26.18
C GLY A 329 -26.57 9.23 27.20
N THR A 330 -25.72 8.24 27.46
CA THR A 330 -24.58 8.34 28.38
C THR A 330 -23.41 9.01 27.67
N ARG A 331 -22.75 9.96 28.35
CA ARG A 331 -21.51 10.59 27.88
C ARG A 331 -20.32 9.72 28.25
N HIS A 332 -19.55 9.33 27.23
CA HIS A 332 -18.26 8.64 27.36
C HIS A 332 -17.13 9.61 27.07
N THR A 333 -15.97 9.38 27.69
CA THR A 333 -14.76 10.18 27.48
C THR A 333 -13.54 9.29 27.68
N GLU A 334 -12.71 9.19 26.65
CA GLU A 334 -11.50 8.38 26.63
C GLU A 334 -10.29 9.23 26.25
N ALA A 335 -9.16 8.96 26.91
CA ALA A 335 -7.87 9.48 26.46
C ALA A 335 -7.45 8.77 25.18
N VAL A 336 -6.82 9.50 24.26
CA VAL A 336 -6.30 8.93 23.02
C VAL A 336 -4.86 8.47 23.23
N GLU A 337 -4.59 7.22 22.82
CA GLU A 337 -3.28 6.56 22.87
C GLU A 337 -2.39 6.82 21.64
#